data_AF-A0A1G7L833-F1
#
_entry.id   AF-A0A1G7L833-F1
#
_cell.length_a   1.000
_cell.length_b   1.000
_cell.length_c   1.000
_cell.angle_alpha   90.00
_cell.angle_beta   90.00
_cell.angle_gamma   90.00
#
_symmetry.space_group_name_H-M   'P 1'
#
loop_
_entity.id
_entity.type
_entity.pdbx_description
1 polymer ?
#
loop_
_entity_poly.entity_id
_entity_poly.type
_entity_poly.pdbx_seq_one_letter_code
_entity_poly.pdbx_strand_id
1 'polypeptide(L)'
;MTGRATDIADPERRALVNARGALKVVRTASVSVDDGLGDIDDRMATQAEEMRSVLADVSDLSATIEEMAASSQEIDERTTRAAEAASEGRAAAGAAMERMESVRETGVAATEEMQRLQQRIDSIESALGNIDDIAEQTNILALNASIEAARTDGDGDGFAVVADEIKGLAAESQQLSDDIATTLTEVREATDATVSSLDEAVDEITASARQIERAADSLADVAETVETTSEDVAAMSATTDEQARVSESVADRCERAAERTDAIEEKLATIREARTEQTAMLGEISEAIGDAVPPLAPDTVETVPTGIPELDERVDGLVRGGRIVLRYDVGSVADLVAGLCSAALATGLAVSLTPPPGLDEATLAESLERQPRTALESDRLFVLDAFDDWRSRRNVFDLSSSSLSTVNERTVRRRDAPLLVVGNVAAEIRTLGEQRAREARYENDAGVFDARDTVLNVVDDGTVDDTFGAFYAGAADQVFELSRSAGERRLQVRTSPTGGDGATVSLTGLDSVRP
;
A
#
# COMPACT_ATOMS: atom_id res chain seq x y z
N MET A 1 5.94 -70.93 -30.49
CA MET A 1 6.63 -69.77 -29.90
C MET A 1 5.61 -68.68 -29.54
N THR A 2 4.60 -68.99 -28.71
CA THR A 2 3.44 -68.11 -28.44
C THR A 2 3.31 -67.68 -26.98
N GLY A 3 4.25 -68.07 -26.10
CA GLY A 3 4.15 -67.86 -24.65
C GLY A 3 5.05 -66.76 -24.06
N ARG A 4 5.81 -66.01 -24.87
CA ARG A 4 6.72 -64.95 -24.39
C ARG A 4 6.06 -63.56 -24.32
N ALA A 5 5.20 -63.22 -25.29
CA ALA A 5 4.50 -61.93 -25.33
C ALA A 5 3.34 -61.79 -24.30
N THR A 6 2.99 -62.83 -23.57
CA THR A 6 1.81 -62.86 -22.69
C THR A 6 1.99 -62.18 -21.33
N ASP A 7 3.23 -62.01 -20.83
CA ASP A 7 3.49 -61.50 -19.47
C ASP A 7 3.42 -59.95 -19.40
N ILE A 8 3.92 -59.25 -20.43
CA ILE A 8 3.85 -57.77 -20.54
C ILE A 8 2.43 -57.28 -20.83
N ALA A 9 1.66 -58.12 -21.53
CA ALA A 9 0.27 -57.84 -21.85
C ALA A 9 -0.72 -58.30 -20.77
N ASP A 10 -0.23 -58.89 -19.67
CA ASP A 10 -1.09 -59.36 -18.58
C ASP A 10 -1.83 -58.18 -17.92
N PRO A 11 -3.16 -58.18 -17.90
CA PRO A 11 -3.94 -57.09 -17.31
C PRO A 11 -3.67 -56.87 -15.82
N GLU A 12 -3.35 -57.92 -15.06
CA GLU A 12 -3.03 -57.80 -13.62
C GLU A 12 -1.69 -57.09 -13.41
N ARG A 13 -0.63 -57.52 -14.12
CA ARG A 13 0.67 -56.83 -14.15
C ARG A 13 0.52 -55.36 -14.53
N ARG A 14 -0.25 -55.05 -15.58
CA ARG A 14 -0.49 -53.67 -16.05
C ARG A 14 -1.18 -52.82 -14.99
N ALA A 15 -2.18 -53.35 -14.29
CA ALA A 15 -2.85 -52.65 -13.20
C ALA A 15 -1.86 -52.29 -12.08
N LEU A 16 -0.97 -53.22 -11.71
CA LEU A 16 0.03 -53.00 -10.67
C LEU A 16 1.12 -51.99 -11.09
N VAL A 17 1.59 -52.02 -12.34
CA VAL A 17 2.53 -51.00 -12.88
C VAL A 17 1.89 -49.61 -12.88
N ASN A 18 0.63 -49.49 -13.29
CA ASN A 18 -0.10 -48.22 -13.21
C ASN A 18 -0.26 -47.74 -11.75
N ALA A 19 -0.56 -48.65 -10.82
CA ALA A 19 -0.64 -48.34 -9.40
C ALA A 19 0.70 -47.84 -8.84
N ARG A 20 1.83 -48.44 -9.25
CA ARG A 20 3.18 -47.96 -8.89
C ARG A 20 3.44 -46.53 -9.40
N GLY A 21 3.06 -46.24 -10.63
CA GLY A 21 3.17 -44.91 -11.22
C GLY A 21 2.32 -43.87 -10.49
N ALA A 22 1.06 -44.20 -10.18
CA ALA A 22 0.17 -43.35 -9.40
C ALA A 22 0.72 -43.08 -7.99
N LEU A 23 1.26 -44.11 -7.34
CA LEU A 23 1.87 -44.00 -6.02
C LEU A 23 3.09 -43.06 -6.00
N LYS A 24 3.92 -43.10 -7.05
CA LYS A 24 5.04 -42.17 -7.22
C LYS A 24 4.55 -40.72 -7.27
N VAL A 25 3.46 -40.45 -7.99
CA VAL A 25 2.84 -39.11 -8.05
C VAL A 25 2.34 -38.68 -6.67
N VAL A 26 1.65 -39.55 -5.94
CA VAL A 26 1.17 -39.24 -4.58
C VAL A 26 2.34 -38.97 -3.62
N ARG A 27 3.46 -39.69 -3.75
CA ARG A 27 4.68 -39.44 -2.97
C ARG A 27 5.30 -38.09 -3.28
N THR A 28 5.40 -37.72 -4.56
CA THR A 28 5.88 -36.39 -4.97
C THR A 28 4.98 -35.28 -4.44
N ALA A 29 3.66 -35.45 -4.53
CA ALA A 29 2.71 -34.50 -3.96
C ALA A 29 2.86 -34.39 -2.43
N SER A 30 3.14 -35.50 -1.74
CA SER A 30 3.37 -35.51 -0.29
C SER A 30 4.59 -34.67 0.10
N VAL A 31 5.71 -34.80 -0.65
CA VAL A 31 6.90 -33.96 -0.44
C VAL A 31 6.58 -32.47 -0.64
N SER A 32 5.79 -32.13 -1.66
CA SER A 32 5.38 -30.73 -1.88
C SER A 32 4.53 -30.17 -0.74
N VAL A 33 3.71 -30.99 -0.08
CA VAL A 33 2.96 -30.56 1.12
C VAL A 33 3.92 -30.24 2.26
N ASP A 34 5.05 -30.92 2.36
CA ASP A 34 6.04 -30.72 3.42
C ASP A 34 6.76 -29.41 3.31
N ASP A 35 7.16 -29.08 2.08
CA ASP A 35 7.72 -27.78 1.76
C ASP A 35 6.69 -26.68 2.11
N GLY A 36 5.42 -26.89 1.76
CA GLY A 36 4.33 -25.97 2.12
C GLY A 36 4.12 -25.82 3.63
N LEU A 37 4.28 -26.89 4.42
CA LEU A 37 4.21 -26.80 5.89
C LEU A 37 5.41 -26.03 6.48
N GLY A 38 6.60 -26.18 5.89
CA GLY A 38 7.78 -25.40 6.25
C GLY A 38 7.59 -23.90 5.98
N ASP A 39 7.06 -23.56 4.80
CA ASP A 39 6.75 -22.17 4.45
C ASP A 39 5.73 -21.54 5.41
N ILE A 40 4.75 -22.31 5.89
CA ILE A 40 3.77 -21.80 6.86
C ILE A 40 4.43 -21.53 8.21
N ASP A 41 5.33 -22.40 8.70
CA ASP A 41 6.06 -22.16 9.96
C ASP A 41 6.85 -20.85 9.90
N ASP A 42 7.62 -20.64 8.83
CA ASP A 42 8.42 -19.42 8.65
C ASP A 42 7.53 -18.16 8.67
N ARG A 43 6.34 -18.24 8.05
CA ARG A 43 5.35 -17.17 8.09
C ARG A 43 4.75 -16.97 9.47
N MET A 44 4.47 -18.03 10.22
CA MET A 44 3.95 -17.93 11.60
C MET A 44 4.98 -17.29 12.53
N ALA A 45 6.26 -17.68 12.43
CA ALA A 45 7.35 -17.06 13.18
C ALA A 45 7.49 -15.57 12.86
N THR A 46 7.43 -15.21 11.57
CA THR A 46 7.46 -13.80 11.14
C THR A 46 6.26 -13.02 11.68
N GLN A 47 5.06 -13.58 11.56
CA GLN A 47 3.83 -12.99 12.08
C GLN A 47 3.91 -12.73 13.59
N ALA A 48 4.45 -13.68 14.36
CA ALA A 48 4.64 -13.54 15.79
C ALA A 48 5.58 -12.38 16.15
N GLU A 49 6.66 -12.20 15.38
CA GLU A 49 7.59 -11.10 15.59
C GLU A 49 6.97 -9.74 15.22
N GLU A 50 6.25 -9.66 14.11
CA GLU A 50 5.52 -8.46 13.72
C GLU A 50 4.50 -8.04 14.79
N MET A 51 3.79 -9.00 15.39
CA MET A 51 2.85 -8.72 16.48
C MET A 51 3.55 -8.16 17.72
N ARG A 52 4.72 -8.68 18.10
CA ARG A 52 5.51 -8.13 19.21
C ARG A 52 5.98 -6.70 18.93
N SER A 53 6.40 -6.43 17.69
CA SER A 53 6.79 -5.09 17.27
C SER A 53 5.62 -4.11 17.38
N VAL A 54 4.44 -4.49 16.88
CA VAL A 54 3.24 -3.62 16.97
C VAL A 54 2.84 -3.39 18.44
N LEU A 55 2.94 -4.39 19.31
CA LEU A 55 2.67 -4.22 20.74
C LEU A 55 3.66 -3.26 21.42
N ALA A 56 4.94 -3.28 21.02
CA ALA A 56 5.91 -2.31 21.49
C ALA A 56 5.55 -0.89 21.03
N ASP A 57 5.17 -0.72 19.77
CA ASP A 57 4.73 0.58 19.22
C ASP A 57 3.48 1.10 19.95
N VAL A 58 2.54 0.22 20.32
CA VAL A 58 1.35 0.57 21.12
C VAL A 58 1.74 1.02 22.53
N SER A 59 2.73 0.37 23.15
CA SER A 59 3.25 0.79 24.45
C SER A 59 3.85 2.19 24.39
N ASP A 60 4.67 2.48 23.37
CA ASP A 60 5.25 3.80 23.17
C ASP A 60 4.15 4.85 22.91
N LEU A 61 3.17 4.51 22.09
CA LEU A 61 2.04 5.39 21.81
C LEU A 61 1.20 5.66 23.07
N SER A 62 1.05 4.68 23.96
CA SER A 62 0.38 4.88 25.26
C SER A 62 1.10 5.91 26.13
N ALA A 63 2.43 5.88 26.18
CA ALA A 63 3.22 6.91 26.88
C ALA A 63 3.01 8.30 26.28
N THR A 64 2.98 8.42 24.94
CA THR A 64 2.72 9.71 24.29
C THR A 64 1.31 10.24 24.54
N ILE A 65 0.32 9.37 24.68
CA ILE A 65 -1.07 9.73 25.04
C ILE A 65 -1.12 10.30 26.46
N GLU A 66 -0.41 9.69 27.41
CA GLU A 66 -0.32 10.19 28.79
C GLU A 66 0.36 11.57 28.83
N GLU A 67 1.45 11.76 28.08
CA GLU A 67 2.12 13.06 27.96
C GLU A 67 1.21 14.13 27.34
N MET A 68 0.44 13.76 26.30
CA MET A 68 -0.54 14.65 25.69
C MET A 68 -1.66 15.02 26.66
N ALA A 69 -2.17 14.08 27.44
CA ALA A 69 -3.19 14.34 28.45
C ALA A 69 -2.68 15.31 29.53
N ALA A 70 -1.46 15.10 30.03
CA ALA A 70 -0.82 15.99 30.99
C ALA A 70 -0.60 17.40 30.41
N SER A 71 -0.17 17.48 29.15
CA SER A 71 0.02 18.75 28.44
C SER A 71 -1.30 19.50 28.24
N SER A 72 -2.38 18.81 27.83
CA SER A 72 -3.72 19.39 27.73
C SER A 72 -4.16 20.01 29.05
N GLN A 73 -3.97 19.29 30.16
CA GLN A 73 -4.35 19.77 31.49
C GLN A 73 -3.51 21.00 31.91
N GLU A 74 -2.20 20.99 31.63
CA GLU A 74 -1.35 22.15 31.92
C GLU A 74 -1.76 23.38 31.09
N ILE A 75 -2.13 23.18 29.82
CA ILE A 75 -2.61 24.28 28.97
C ILE A 75 -3.96 24.80 29.50
N ASP A 76 -4.90 23.93 29.89
CA ASP A 76 -6.19 24.33 30.48
C ASP A 76 -6.01 25.23 31.71
N GLU A 77 -5.11 24.85 32.63
CA GLU A 77 -4.78 25.64 33.82
C GLU A 77 -4.15 27.00 33.47
N ARG A 78 -3.31 27.05 32.42
CA ARG A 78 -2.69 28.29 31.94
C ARG A 78 -3.72 29.20 31.29
N THR A 79 -4.63 28.65 30.49
CA THR A 79 -5.70 29.36 29.81
C THR A 79 -6.70 29.93 30.81
N THR A 80 -7.08 29.17 31.84
CA THR A 80 -7.91 29.65 32.95
C THR A 80 -7.28 30.85 33.65
N ARG A 81 -5.99 30.76 34.01
CA ARG A 81 -5.26 31.89 34.62
C ARG A 81 -5.17 33.11 33.70
N ALA A 82 -5.01 32.89 32.39
CA ALA A 82 -4.98 33.98 31.42
C ALA A 82 -6.36 34.66 31.30
N ALA A 83 -7.46 33.89 31.34
CA ALA A 83 -8.82 34.41 31.34
C ALA A 83 -9.08 35.31 32.56
N GLU A 84 -8.68 34.84 33.74
CA GLU A 84 -8.77 35.60 34.99
C GLU A 84 -7.97 36.90 34.91
N ALA A 85 -6.71 36.84 34.46
CA ALA A 85 -5.86 38.02 34.31
C ALA A 85 -6.42 39.04 33.30
N ALA A 86 -6.98 38.57 32.18
CA ALA A 86 -7.63 39.43 31.20
C ALA A 86 -8.89 40.11 31.78
N SER A 87 -9.70 39.37 32.52
CA SER A 87 -10.89 39.88 33.21
C SER A 87 -10.53 40.94 34.26
N GLU A 88 -9.56 40.65 35.12
CA GLU A 88 -9.03 41.59 36.12
C GLU A 88 -8.45 42.85 35.47
N GLY A 89 -7.68 42.69 34.38
CA GLY A 89 -7.14 43.79 33.60
C GLY A 89 -8.25 44.69 33.04
N ARG A 90 -9.33 44.12 32.50
CA ARG A 90 -10.47 44.89 31.97
C ARG A 90 -11.18 45.66 33.08
N ALA A 91 -11.38 45.05 34.24
CA ALA A 91 -11.96 45.71 35.39
C ALA A 91 -11.09 46.90 35.87
N ALA A 92 -9.77 46.71 35.91
CA ALA A 92 -8.82 47.77 36.26
C ALA A 92 -8.82 48.91 35.23
N ALA A 93 -8.88 48.60 33.93
CA ALA A 93 -8.99 49.60 32.87
C ALA A 93 -10.31 50.40 32.98
N GLY A 94 -11.43 49.74 33.23
CA GLY A 94 -12.72 50.40 33.47
C GLY A 94 -12.67 51.36 34.66
N ALA A 95 -12.11 50.93 35.80
CA ALA A 95 -11.93 51.79 36.96
C ALA A 95 -10.99 52.98 36.69
N ALA A 96 -9.97 52.79 35.84
CA ALA A 96 -9.08 53.87 35.43
C ALA A 96 -9.79 54.88 34.51
N MET A 97 -10.67 54.43 33.61
CA MET A 97 -11.50 55.33 32.79
C MET A 97 -12.43 56.19 33.65
N GLU A 98 -13.12 55.60 34.64
CA GLU A 98 -13.97 56.34 35.57
C GLU A 98 -13.18 57.42 36.34
N ARG A 99 -11.96 57.10 36.76
CA ARG A 99 -11.07 58.07 37.42
C ARG A 99 -10.66 59.19 36.47
N MET A 100 -10.28 58.89 35.23
CA MET A 100 -9.91 59.92 34.26
C MET A 100 -11.08 60.88 33.99
N GLU A 101 -12.30 60.37 33.90
CA GLU A 101 -13.49 61.20 33.73
C GLU A 101 -13.71 62.14 34.92
N SER A 102 -13.57 61.63 36.16
CA SER A 102 -13.66 62.47 37.37
C SER A 102 -12.58 63.55 37.44
N VAL A 103 -11.35 63.24 37.04
CA VAL A 103 -10.26 64.25 36.98
C VAL A 103 -10.54 65.27 35.88
N ARG A 104 -11.07 64.85 34.73
CA ARG A 104 -11.50 65.74 33.64
C ARG A 104 -12.57 66.73 34.11
N GLU A 105 -13.61 66.25 34.79
CA GLU A 105 -14.66 67.10 35.37
C GLU A 105 -14.09 68.12 36.37
N THR A 106 -13.16 67.67 37.23
CA THR A 106 -12.48 68.55 38.19
C THR A 106 -11.64 69.62 37.50
N GLY A 107 -10.92 69.26 36.43
CA GLY A 107 -10.14 70.20 35.61
C GLY A 107 -11.02 71.26 34.95
N VAL A 108 -12.13 70.86 34.33
CA VAL A 108 -13.11 71.78 33.72
C VAL A 108 -13.69 72.74 34.76
N ALA A 109 -14.08 72.23 35.94
CA ALA A 109 -14.59 73.07 37.02
C ALA A 109 -13.53 74.07 37.53
N ALA A 110 -12.26 73.67 37.61
CA ALA A 110 -11.17 74.58 37.98
C ALA A 110 -10.96 75.69 36.94
N THR A 111 -11.04 75.36 35.64
CA THR A 111 -10.97 76.36 34.56
C THR A 111 -12.10 77.37 34.67
N GLU A 112 -13.34 76.93 34.96
CA GLU A 112 -14.47 77.84 35.18
C GLU A 112 -14.27 78.78 36.38
N GLU A 113 -13.71 78.30 37.50
CA GLU A 113 -13.41 79.16 38.65
C GLU A 113 -12.34 80.21 38.32
N MET A 114 -11.31 79.84 37.55
CA MET A 114 -10.29 80.80 37.10
C MET A 114 -10.85 81.85 36.15
N GLN A 115 -11.78 81.49 35.26
CA GLN A 115 -12.48 82.46 34.43
C GLN A 115 -13.34 83.44 35.25
N ARG A 116 -13.96 82.96 36.33
CA ARG A 116 -14.68 83.86 37.27
C ARG A 116 -13.72 84.77 38.02
N LEU A 117 -12.51 84.30 38.34
CA LEU A 117 -11.47 85.14 38.95
C LEU A 117 -11.02 86.25 37.98
N GLN A 118 -10.79 85.94 36.70
CA GLN A 118 -10.49 86.95 35.67
C GLN A 118 -11.56 88.05 35.62
N GLN A 119 -12.85 87.66 35.60
CA GLN A 119 -13.95 88.64 35.60
C GLN A 119 -13.98 89.52 36.86
N ARG A 120 -13.59 88.97 38.02
CA ARG A 120 -13.47 89.75 39.26
C ARG A 120 -12.30 90.73 39.19
N ILE A 121 -11.17 90.33 38.61
CA ILE A 121 -10.00 91.20 38.38
C ILE A 121 -10.41 92.37 37.47
N ASP A 122 -11.04 92.11 36.33
CA ASP A 122 -11.53 93.15 35.42
C ASP A 122 -12.48 94.15 36.12
N SER A 123 -13.33 93.65 37.02
CA SER A 123 -14.25 94.49 37.80
C SER A 123 -13.51 95.40 38.80
N ILE A 124 -12.41 94.91 39.40
CA ILE A 124 -11.59 95.69 40.32
C ILE A 124 -10.76 96.73 39.55
N GLU A 125 -10.19 96.37 38.41
CA GLU A 125 -9.48 97.32 37.52
C GLU A 125 -10.39 98.48 37.11
N SER A 126 -11.65 98.20 36.75
CA SER A 126 -12.64 99.25 36.45
C SER A 126 -12.94 100.14 37.65
N ALA A 127 -13.02 99.58 38.86
CA ALA A 127 -13.22 100.36 40.08
C ALA A 127 -12.01 101.25 40.39
N LEU A 128 -10.79 100.76 40.19
CA LEU A 128 -9.56 101.53 40.36
C LEU A 128 -9.46 102.69 39.38
N GLY A 129 -9.83 102.50 38.11
CA GLY A 129 -9.91 103.59 37.14
C GLY A 129 -10.81 104.72 37.61
N ASN A 130 -11.98 104.40 38.18
CA ASN A 130 -12.85 105.42 38.78
C ASN A 130 -12.22 106.11 40.01
N ILE A 131 -11.44 105.38 40.83
CA ILE A 131 -10.74 105.97 42.00
C ILE A 131 -9.65 106.92 41.52
N ASP A 132 -8.88 106.53 40.50
CA ASP A 132 -7.84 107.39 39.92
C ASP A 132 -8.44 108.66 39.31
N ASP A 133 -9.55 108.55 38.56
CA ASP A 133 -10.31 109.69 38.05
C ASP A 133 -10.79 110.64 39.18
N ILE A 134 -11.29 110.07 40.29
CA ILE A 134 -11.72 110.85 41.47
C ILE A 134 -10.51 111.53 42.14
N ALA A 135 -9.39 110.83 42.27
CA ALA A 135 -8.18 111.38 42.86
C ALA A 135 -7.59 112.51 41.99
N GLU A 136 -7.61 112.37 40.66
CA GLU A 136 -7.21 113.42 39.72
C GLU A 136 -8.12 114.64 39.83
N GLN A 137 -9.45 114.45 39.83
CA GLN A 137 -10.41 115.54 40.03
C GLN A 137 -10.21 116.22 41.40
N THR A 138 -9.94 115.45 42.45
CA THR A 138 -9.69 115.98 43.79
C THR A 138 -8.41 116.79 43.83
N ASN A 139 -7.35 116.34 43.16
CA ASN A 139 -6.09 117.07 43.01
C ASN A 139 -6.29 118.38 42.23
N ILE A 140 -7.08 118.39 41.15
CA ILE A 140 -7.44 119.60 40.39
C ILE A 140 -8.27 120.56 41.25
N LEU A 141 -9.25 120.06 42.01
CA LEU A 141 -10.06 120.86 42.93
C LEU A 141 -9.20 121.49 44.03
N ALA A 142 -8.30 120.71 44.63
CA ALA A 142 -7.35 121.18 45.63
C ALA A 142 -6.40 122.24 45.05
N LEU A 143 -5.87 122.03 43.84
CA LEU A 143 -5.04 123.02 43.15
C LEU A 143 -5.78 124.34 42.91
N ASN A 144 -7.03 124.27 42.45
CA ASN A 144 -7.88 125.45 42.26
C ASN A 144 -8.14 126.17 43.60
N ALA A 145 -8.36 125.42 44.68
CA ALA A 145 -8.52 125.97 46.03
C ALA A 145 -7.24 126.64 46.56
N SER A 146 -6.06 126.02 46.37
CA SER A 146 -4.76 126.63 46.74
C SER A 146 -4.51 127.93 45.96
N ILE A 147 -4.89 127.98 44.67
CA ILE A 147 -4.78 129.21 43.85
C ILE A 147 -5.70 130.32 44.37
N GLU A 148 -6.95 130.01 44.69
CA GLU A 148 -7.92 131.00 45.19
C GLU A 148 -7.57 131.49 46.60
N ALA A 149 -7.04 130.61 47.46
CA ALA A 149 -6.51 130.97 48.77
C ALA A 149 -5.33 131.96 48.67
N ALA A 150 -4.43 131.78 47.70
CA ALA A 150 -3.33 132.71 47.43
C ALA A 150 -3.78 134.06 46.84
N ARG A 151 -5.03 134.17 46.38
CA ARG A 151 -5.60 135.35 45.72
C ARG A 151 -6.38 136.27 46.66
N THR A 152 -6.66 135.83 47.88
CA THR A 152 -7.49 136.54 48.85
C THR A 152 -6.61 137.30 49.85
N ASP A 153 -6.69 138.63 49.88
CA ASP A 153 -5.88 139.49 50.78
C ASP A 153 -6.28 139.30 52.27
N GLY A 154 -5.45 138.59 53.04
CA GLY A 154 -5.43 138.64 54.52
C GLY A 154 -6.02 137.47 55.32
N ASP A 155 -6.88 136.62 54.73
CA ASP A 155 -7.56 135.50 55.44
C ASP A 155 -7.38 134.10 54.76
N GLY A 156 -6.56 133.99 53.70
CA GLY A 156 -6.41 132.77 52.89
C GLY A 156 -5.42 131.70 53.40
N ASP A 157 -4.54 132.03 54.36
CA ASP A 157 -3.42 131.14 54.77
C ASP A 157 -3.89 129.79 55.34
N GLY A 158 -4.98 129.76 56.11
CA GLY A 158 -5.54 128.52 56.65
C GLY A 158 -6.17 127.61 55.57
N PHE A 159 -6.76 128.21 54.53
CA PHE A 159 -7.34 127.49 53.40
C PHE A 159 -6.25 126.93 52.47
N ALA A 160 -5.12 127.63 52.31
CA ALA A 160 -3.98 127.15 51.54
C ALA A 160 -3.38 125.86 52.14
N VAL A 161 -3.21 125.81 53.46
CA VAL A 161 -2.71 124.60 54.15
C VAL A 161 -3.64 123.40 53.97
N VAL A 162 -4.96 123.61 54.06
CA VAL A 162 -5.94 122.53 53.86
C VAL A 162 -5.95 122.06 52.40
N ALA A 163 -5.85 122.98 51.44
CA ALA A 163 -5.81 122.64 50.02
C ALA A 163 -4.54 121.85 49.66
N ASP A 164 -3.37 122.20 50.21
CA ASP A 164 -2.13 121.43 50.02
C ASP A 164 -2.20 120.03 50.69
N GLU A 165 -2.87 119.89 51.85
CA GLU A 165 -3.11 118.59 52.48
C GLU A 165 -4.04 117.70 51.63
N ILE A 166 -5.14 118.25 51.08
CA ILE A 166 -6.03 117.53 50.17
C ILE A 166 -5.28 117.11 48.91
N LYS A 167 -4.41 117.97 48.40
CA LYS A 167 -3.56 117.67 47.24
C LYS A 167 -2.60 116.50 47.53
N GLY A 168 -1.99 116.49 48.71
CA GLY A 168 -1.14 115.39 49.18
C GLY A 168 -1.90 114.08 49.26
N LEU A 169 -3.09 114.08 49.87
CA LEU A 169 -3.97 112.90 49.97
C LEU A 169 -4.44 112.40 48.61
N ALA A 170 -4.75 113.30 47.67
CA ALA A 170 -5.13 112.94 46.32
C ALA A 170 -3.96 112.25 45.58
N ALA A 171 -2.74 112.79 45.68
CA ALA A 171 -1.55 112.18 45.10
C ALA A 171 -1.21 110.82 45.75
N GLU A 172 -1.36 110.70 47.07
CA GLU A 172 -1.20 109.43 47.78
C GLU A 172 -2.25 108.39 47.35
N SER A 173 -3.49 108.82 47.11
CA SER A 173 -4.55 107.96 46.59
C SER A 173 -4.27 107.47 45.18
N GLN A 174 -3.68 108.30 44.30
CA GLN A 174 -3.25 107.88 42.96
C GLN A 174 -2.12 106.85 43.05
N GLN A 175 -1.11 107.12 43.88
CA GLN A 175 0.02 106.21 44.11
C GLN A 175 -0.46 104.83 44.61
N LEU A 176 -1.40 104.80 45.56
CA LEU A 176 -1.98 103.55 46.06
C LEU A 176 -2.80 102.83 44.98
N SER A 177 -3.54 103.56 44.14
CA SER A 177 -4.27 102.97 43.02
C SER A 177 -3.32 102.32 42.00
N ASP A 178 -2.20 102.97 41.69
CA ASP A 178 -1.15 102.45 40.79
C ASP A 178 -0.49 101.17 41.34
N ASP A 179 -0.20 101.15 42.65
CA ASP A 179 0.37 99.98 43.32
C ASP A 179 -0.61 98.79 43.29
N ILE A 180 -1.91 99.03 43.51
CA ILE A 180 -2.94 97.99 43.40
C ILE A 180 -3.10 97.54 41.94
N ALA A 181 -3.08 98.45 40.97
CA ALA A 181 -3.17 98.11 39.54
C ALA A 181 -2.00 97.23 39.09
N THR A 182 -0.79 97.50 39.57
CA THR A 182 0.40 96.66 39.35
C THR A 182 0.18 95.26 39.92
N THR A 183 -0.29 95.16 41.16
CA THR A 183 -0.57 93.87 41.81
C THR A 183 -1.66 93.07 41.06
N LEU A 184 -2.71 93.74 40.57
CA LEU A 184 -3.75 93.08 39.78
C LEU A 184 -3.24 92.56 38.44
N THR A 185 -2.32 93.28 37.81
CA THR A 185 -1.67 92.83 36.57
C THR A 185 -0.90 91.52 36.82
N GLU A 186 -0.13 91.44 37.91
CA GLU A 186 0.58 90.21 38.29
C GLU A 186 -0.39 89.05 38.57
N VAL A 187 -1.51 89.32 39.27
CA VAL A 187 -2.54 88.31 39.54
C VAL A 187 -3.24 87.86 38.25
N ARG A 188 -3.47 88.77 37.30
CA ARG A 188 -4.04 88.45 35.98
C ARG A 188 -3.12 87.53 35.20
N GLU A 189 -1.84 87.88 35.09
CA GLU A 189 -0.83 87.05 34.41
C GLU A 189 -0.73 85.65 35.04
N ALA A 190 -0.74 85.55 36.38
CA ALA A 190 -0.75 84.27 37.08
C ALA A 190 -2.03 83.46 36.82
N THR A 191 -3.17 84.13 36.72
CA THR A 191 -4.47 83.51 36.42
C THR A 191 -4.49 82.97 34.99
N ASP A 192 -4.05 83.74 34.02
CA ASP A 192 -3.94 83.35 32.60
C ASP A 192 -3.01 82.14 32.42
N ALA A 193 -1.85 82.16 33.08
CA ALA A 193 -0.90 81.04 33.07
C ALA A 193 -1.52 79.76 33.68
N THR A 194 -2.32 79.90 34.74
CA THR A 194 -3.01 78.77 35.38
C THR A 194 -4.10 78.20 34.48
N VAL A 195 -4.88 79.06 33.80
CA VAL A 195 -5.89 78.61 32.80
C VAL A 195 -5.22 77.81 31.69
N SER A 196 -4.13 78.31 31.11
CA SER A 196 -3.37 77.58 30.08
C SER A 196 -2.89 76.21 30.57
N SER A 197 -2.40 76.14 31.81
CA SER A 197 -1.95 74.87 32.41
C SER A 197 -3.08 73.89 32.66
N LEU A 198 -4.27 74.37 33.02
CA LEU A 198 -5.47 73.55 33.22
C LEU A 198 -6.01 73.00 31.89
N ASP A 199 -6.03 73.82 30.84
CA ASP A 199 -6.44 73.38 29.50
C ASP A 199 -5.50 72.27 28.97
N GLU A 200 -4.18 72.45 29.11
CA GLU A 200 -3.19 71.42 28.78
C GLU A 200 -3.42 70.12 29.59
N ALA A 201 -3.72 70.24 30.89
CA ALA A 201 -4.01 69.08 31.74
C ALA A 201 -5.27 68.32 31.28
N VAL A 202 -6.33 69.03 30.89
CA VAL A 202 -7.57 68.42 30.37
C VAL A 202 -7.32 67.68 29.05
N ASP A 203 -6.49 68.24 28.18
CA ASP A 203 -6.09 67.59 26.92
C ASP A 203 -5.29 66.30 27.18
N GLU A 204 -4.32 66.32 28.11
CA GLU A 204 -3.55 65.15 28.52
C GLU A 204 -4.40 64.06 29.17
N ILE A 205 -5.38 64.43 30.01
CA ILE A 205 -6.35 63.50 30.60
C ILE A 205 -7.18 62.83 29.49
N THR A 206 -7.63 63.60 28.51
CA THR A 206 -8.40 63.08 27.38
C THR A 206 -7.56 62.12 26.52
N ALA A 207 -6.29 62.44 26.29
CA ALA A 207 -5.36 61.54 25.61
C ALA A 207 -5.13 60.24 26.39
N SER A 208 -4.98 60.34 27.71
CA SER A 208 -4.81 59.20 28.62
C SER A 208 -6.04 58.30 28.66
N ALA A 209 -7.25 58.87 28.69
CA ALA A 209 -8.50 58.11 28.63
C ALA A 209 -8.59 57.25 27.36
N ARG A 210 -8.21 57.81 26.19
CA ARG A 210 -8.16 57.05 24.93
C ARG A 210 -7.11 55.94 24.93
N GLN A 211 -6.00 56.09 25.68
CA GLN A 211 -5.01 55.02 25.82
C GLN A 211 -5.53 53.88 26.68
N ILE A 212 -6.25 54.19 27.76
CA ILE A 212 -6.87 53.19 28.64
C ILE A 212 -7.95 52.43 27.88
N GLU A 213 -8.78 53.10 27.08
CA GLU A 213 -9.79 52.46 26.23
C GLU A 213 -9.16 51.44 25.28
N ARG A 214 -8.09 51.80 24.57
CA ARG A 214 -7.35 50.86 23.70
C ARG A 214 -6.76 49.67 24.46
N ALA A 215 -6.31 49.88 25.70
CA ALA A 215 -5.83 48.79 26.54
C ALA A 215 -6.97 47.85 26.95
N ALA A 216 -8.15 48.38 27.24
CA ALA A 216 -9.36 47.61 27.53
C ALA A 216 -9.79 46.76 26.33
N ASP A 217 -9.76 47.32 25.12
CA ASP A 217 -10.04 46.61 23.87
C ASP A 217 -9.04 45.47 23.64
N SER A 218 -7.75 45.73 23.81
CA SER A 218 -6.70 44.71 23.66
C SER A 218 -6.89 43.55 24.66
N LEU A 219 -7.35 43.84 25.88
CA LEU A 219 -7.66 42.80 26.87
C LEU A 219 -8.93 42.02 26.53
N ALA A 220 -9.88 42.62 25.80
CA ALA A 220 -11.03 41.91 25.27
C ALA A 220 -10.62 40.91 24.17
N ASP A 221 -9.74 41.33 23.25
CA ASP A 221 -9.18 40.45 22.21
C ASP A 221 -8.39 39.27 22.82
N VAL A 222 -7.63 39.53 23.90
CA VAL A 222 -6.95 38.47 24.65
C VAL A 222 -7.95 37.49 25.25
N ALA A 223 -9.05 37.98 25.83
CA ALA A 223 -10.08 37.11 26.40
C ALA A 223 -10.75 36.20 25.35
N GLU A 224 -11.03 36.73 24.15
CA GLU A 224 -11.58 35.93 23.03
C GLU A 224 -10.57 34.86 22.55
N THR A 225 -9.29 35.23 22.45
CA THR A 225 -8.22 34.29 22.08
C THR A 225 -8.09 33.16 23.11
N VAL A 226 -8.21 33.49 24.39
CA VAL A 226 -8.17 32.54 25.50
C VAL A 226 -9.38 31.61 25.46
N GLU A 227 -10.58 32.12 25.18
CA GLU A 227 -11.79 31.30 25.01
C GLU A 227 -11.64 30.28 23.87
N THR A 228 -11.15 30.73 22.71
CA THR A 228 -10.85 29.84 21.57
C THR A 228 -9.80 28.78 21.94
N THR A 229 -8.76 29.17 22.69
CA THR A 229 -7.73 28.24 23.16
C THR A 229 -8.31 27.18 24.10
N SER A 230 -9.26 27.53 24.97
CA SER A 230 -9.97 26.57 25.83
C SER A 230 -10.77 25.54 25.01
N GLU A 231 -11.44 25.99 23.94
CA GLU A 231 -12.16 25.09 23.03
C GLU A 231 -11.21 24.11 22.33
N ASP A 232 -10.05 24.59 21.86
CA ASP A 232 -9.02 23.76 21.25
C ASP A 232 -8.47 22.70 22.21
N VAL A 233 -8.24 23.06 23.49
CA VAL A 233 -7.79 22.13 24.53
C VAL A 233 -8.83 21.05 24.82
N ALA A 234 -10.12 21.41 24.84
CA ALA A 234 -11.20 20.45 25.00
C ALA A 234 -11.26 19.45 23.82
N ALA A 235 -11.09 19.94 22.58
CA ALA A 235 -11.01 19.10 21.40
C ALA A 235 -9.77 18.18 21.40
N MET A 236 -8.63 18.69 21.87
CA MET A 236 -7.39 17.91 22.03
C MET A 236 -7.58 16.79 23.06
N SER A 237 -8.25 17.08 24.18
CA SER A 237 -8.56 16.08 25.21
C SER A 237 -9.45 14.96 24.66
N ALA A 238 -10.51 15.31 23.92
CA ALA A 238 -11.39 14.32 23.29
C ALA A 238 -10.66 13.45 22.25
N THR A 239 -9.73 14.04 21.50
CA THR A 239 -8.89 13.30 20.54
C THR A 239 -7.92 12.36 21.23
N THR A 240 -7.33 12.80 22.34
CA THR A 240 -6.43 11.99 23.18
C THR A 240 -7.16 10.77 23.74
N ASP A 241 -8.39 10.94 24.22
CA ASP A 241 -9.24 9.84 24.69
C ASP A 241 -9.59 8.84 23.56
N GLU A 242 -9.85 9.33 22.35
CA GLU A 242 -10.09 8.46 21.20
C GLU A 242 -8.83 7.68 20.81
N GLN A 243 -7.66 8.33 20.81
CA GLN A 243 -6.40 7.64 20.57
C GLN A 243 -6.13 6.55 21.59
N ALA A 244 -6.45 6.77 22.87
CA ALA A 244 -6.34 5.74 23.91
C ALA A 244 -7.20 4.50 23.58
N ARG A 245 -8.47 4.72 23.20
CA ARG A 245 -9.38 3.62 22.79
C ARG A 245 -8.89 2.87 21.57
N VAL A 246 -8.35 3.59 20.58
CA VAL A 246 -7.82 2.97 19.36
C VAL A 246 -6.59 2.11 19.69
N SER A 247 -5.70 2.58 20.55
CA SER A 247 -4.50 1.83 20.99
C SER A 247 -4.87 0.55 21.71
N GLU A 248 -5.83 0.61 22.62
CA GLU A 248 -6.35 -0.58 23.33
C GLU A 248 -6.94 -1.59 22.34
N SER A 249 -7.70 -1.11 21.35
CA SER A 249 -8.26 -1.95 20.28
C SER A 249 -7.17 -2.59 19.40
N VAL A 250 -6.07 -1.88 19.13
CA VAL A 250 -4.93 -2.45 18.40
C VAL A 250 -4.24 -3.52 19.24
N ALA A 251 -4.01 -3.29 20.52
CA ALA A 251 -3.42 -4.28 21.43
C ALA A 251 -4.25 -5.57 21.47
N ASP A 252 -5.57 -5.46 21.69
CA ASP A 252 -6.49 -6.61 21.69
C ASP A 252 -6.48 -7.38 20.35
N ARG A 253 -6.39 -6.66 19.22
CA ARG A 253 -6.28 -7.30 17.91
C ARG A 253 -4.97 -8.05 17.74
N CYS A 254 -3.86 -7.54 18.28
CA CYS A 254 -2.57 -8.22 18.27
C CYS A 254 -2.58 -9.46 19.15
N GLU A 255 -3.16 -9.39 20.35
CA GLU A 255 -3.31 -10.55 21.24
C GLU A 255 -4.13 -11.65 20.57
N ARG A 256 -5.29 -11.31 20.00
CA ARG A 256 -6.13 -12.28 19.26
C ARG A 256 -5.44 -12.85 18.02
N ALA A 257 -4.54 -12.10 17.39
CA ALA A 257 -3.76 -12.60 16.27
C ALA A 257 -2.67 -13.57 16.76
N ALA A 258 -2.04 -13.31 17.91
CA ALA A 258 -1.08 -14.21 18.55
C ALA A 258 -1.72 -15.54 18.93
N GLU A 259 -2.89 -15.51 19.57
CA GLU A 259 -3.68 -16.72 19.89
C GLU A 259 -4.00 -17.56 18.64
N ARG A 260 -4.28 -16.90 17.51
CA ARG A 260 -4.54 -17.58 16.23
C ARG A 260 -3.28 -18.22 15.66
N THR A 261 -2.13 -17.56 15.78
CA THR A 261 -0.84 -18.12 15.39
C THR A 261 -0.55 -19.38 16.19
N ASP A 262 -0.70 -19.34 17.51
CA ASP A 262 -0.50 -20.51 18.38
C ASP A 262 -1.44 -21.68 17.98
N ALA A 263 -2.70 -21.38 17.69
CA ALA A 263 -3.67 -22.38 17.24
C ALA A 263 -3.35 -22.95 15.83
N ILE A 264 -2.69 -22.18 14.96
CA ILE A 264 -2.21 -22.67 13.67
C ILE A 264 -1.02 -23.60 13.88
N GLU A 265 -0.07 -23.26 14.75
CA GLU A 265 1.09 -24.11 15.07
C GLU A 265 0.65 -25.49 15.61
N GLU A 266 -0.35 -25.55 16.50
CA GLU A 266 -0.91 -26.81 17.00
C GLU A 266 -1.50 -27.67 15.86
N LYS A 267 -2.20 -27.03 14.91
CA LYS A 267 -2.75 -27.74 13.74
C LYS A 267 -1.66 -28.23 12.80
N LEU A 268 -0.61 -27.44 12.59
CA LEU A 268 0.53 -27.85 11.77
C LEU A 268 1.24 -29.07 12.38
N ALA A 269 1.38 -29.12 13.71
CA ALA A 269 1.92 -30.29 14.39
C ALA A 269 1.08 -31.56 14.10
N THR A 270 -0.25 -31.45 14.17
CA THR A 270 -1.16 -32.55 13.85
C THR A 270 -1.05 -32.98 12.38
N ILE A 271 -0.95 -32.04 11.44
CA ILE A 271 -0.79 -32.35 10.01
C ILE A 271 0.54 -33.06 9.75
N ARG A 272 1.63 -32.65 10.42
CA ARG A 272 2.95 -33.30 10.28
C ARG A 272 2.94 -34.75 10.76
N GLU A 273 2.25 -35.02 11.86
CA GLU A 273 2.08 -36.39 12.35
C GLU A 273 1.34 -37.25 11.32
N ALA A 274 0.19 -36.79 10.83
CA ALA A 274 -0.57 -37.48 9.79
C ALA A 274 0.24 -37.66 8.50
N ARG A 275 1.05 -36.67 8.10
CA ARG A 275 1.93 -36.77 6.92
C ARG A 275 2.98 -37.85 7.11
N THR A 276 3.57 -37.94 8.29
CA THR A 276 4.61 -38.93 8.59
C THR A 276 4.04 -40.34 8.46
N GLU A 277 2.85 -40.58 9.00
CA GLU A 277 2.12 -41.84 8.85
C GLU A 277 1.77 -42.13 7.38
N GLN A 278 1.24 -41.13 6.65
CA GLN A 278 0.94 -41.26 5.22
C GLN A 278 2.18 -41.63 4.39
N THR A 279 3.31 -40.98 4.65
CA THR A 279 4.57 -41.25 3.93
C THR A 279 5.06 -42.68 4.19
N ALA A 280 4.92 -43.16 5.43
CA ALA A 280 5.24 -44.55 5.79
C ALA A 280 4.34 -45.54 5.04
N MET A 281 3.02 -45.34 5.05
CA MET A 281 2.07 -46.18 4.32
C MET A 281 2.33 -46.19 2.81
N LEU A 282 2.65 -45.04 2.20
CA LEU A 282 3.02 -44.97 0.78
C LEU A 282 4.31 -45.75 0.49
N GLY A 283 5.26 -45.76 1.42
CA GLY A 283 6.47 -46.58 1.35
C GLY A 283 6.15 -48.08 1.32
N GLU A 284 5.33 -48.53 2.27
CA GLU A 284 4.90 -49.93 2.38
C GLU A 284 4.12 -50.40 1.14
N ILE A 285 3.20 -49.58 0.63
CA ILE A 285 2.45 -49.90 -0.61
C ILE A 285 3.42 -49.97 -1.80
N SER A 286 4.42 -49.08 -1.85
CA SER A 286 5.40 -49.07 -2.95
C SER A 286 6.25 -50.33 -2.97
N GLU A 287 6.62 -50.83 -1.79
CA GLU A 287 7.37 -52.06 -1.62
C GLU A 287 6.52 -53.27 -2.01
N ALA A 288 5.29 -53.36 -1.51
CA ALA A 288 4.36 -54.46 -1.83
C ALA A 288 4.04 -54.55 -3.34
N ILE A 289 3.83 -53.41 -4.01
CA ILE A 289 3.63 -53.38 -5.47
C ILE A 289 4.93 -53.75 -6.20
N GLY A 290 6.08 -53.34 -5.68
CA GLY A 290 7.39 -53.69 -6.22
C GLY A 290 7.64 -55.20 -6.21
N ASP A 291 7.30 -55.87 -5.11
CA ASP A 291 7.41 -57.32 -4.97
C ASP A 291 6.43 -58.08 -5.86
N ALA A 292 5.21 -57.55 -6.06
CA ALA A 292 4.19 -58.14 -6.91
C ALA A 292 4.48 -58.00 -8.41
N VAL A 293 5.33 -57.04 -8.82
CA VAL A 293 5.74 -56.82 -10.21
C VAL A 293 7.25 -56.89 -10.34
N PRO A 294 7.83 -58.11 -10.42
CA PRO A 294 9.26 -58.25 -10.65
C PRO A 294 9.66 -57.66 -12.02
N PRO A 295 10.90 -57.15 -12.14
CA PRO A 295 11.43 -56.68 -13.41
C PRO A 295 11.39 -57.80 -14.46
N LEU A 296 11.06 -57.43 -15.70
CA LEU A 296 11.05 -58.37 -16.82
C LEU A 296 12.48 -58.87 -17.07
N ALA A 297 12.64 -60.17 -17.33
CA ALA A 297 13.93 -60.72 -17.72
C ALA A 297 14.21 -60.39 -19.20
N PRO A 298 15.40 -59.87 -19.56
CA PRO A 298 15.71 -59.43 -20.93
C PRO A 298 15.42 -60.50 -22.00
N ASP A 299 15.77 -61.76 -21.72
CA ASP A 299 15.63 -62.89 -22.65
C ASP A 299 14.18 -63.36 -22.89
N THR A 300 13.21 -62.74 -22.22
CA THR A 300 11.78 -63.09 -22.31
C THR A 300 10.95 -62.07 -23.08
N VAL A 301 11.53 -60.91 -23.39
CA VAL A 301 10.85 -59.80 -24.03
C VAL A 301 11.03 -59.88 -25.55
N GLU A 302 9.94 -59.80 -26.30
CA GLU A 302 9.99 -59.64 -27.75
C GLU A 302 10.06 -58.15 -28.07
N THR A 303 10.85 -57.76 -29.08
CA THR A 303 11.07 -56.36 -29.45
C THR A 303 10.78 -56.10 -30.92
N VAL A 304 10.56 -54.82 -31.23
CA VAL A 304 10.37 -54.25 -32.56
C VAL A 304 11.56 -53.33 -32.83
N PRO A 305 12.33 -53.55 -33.90
CA PRO A 305 13.42 -52.67 -34.28
C PRO A 305 12.97 -51.21 -34.41
N THR A 306 13.75 -50.29 -33.82
CA THR A 306 13.49 -48.85 -33.87
C THR A 306 13.93 -48.24 -35.20
N GLY A 307 14.78 -48.94 -35.96
CA GLY A 307 15.40 -48.38 -37.16
C GLY A 307 16.54 -47.40 -36.85
N ILE A 308 16.95 -47.33 -35.58
CA ILE A 308 18.08 -46.55 -35.10
C ILE A 308 19.13 -47.57 -34.63
N PRO A 309 20.14 -47.88 -35.44
CA PRO A 309 21.07 -48.98 -35.16
C PRO A 309 21.72 -48.87 -33.78
N GLU A 310 22.16 -47.67 -33.39
CA GLU A 310 22.79 -47.42 -32.09
C GLU A 310 21.84 -47.61 -30.90
N LEU A 311 20.52 -47.42 -31.09
CA LEU A 311 19.51 -47.67 -30.08
C LEU A 311 19.15 -49.16 -30.02
N ASP A 312 18.97 -49.79 -31.18
CA ASP A 312 18.68 -51.22 -31.28
C ASP A 312 19.83 -52.06 -30.70
N GLU A 313 21.09 -51.65 -30.87
CA GLU A 313 22.24 -52.30 -30.22
C GLU A 313 22.22 -52.19 -28.68
N ARG A 314 21.57 -51.15 -28.13
CA ARG A 314 21.56 -50.85 -26.70
C ARG A 314 20.37 -51.45 -25.96
N VAL A 315 19.20 -51.48 -26.60
CA VAL A 315 17.93 -51.89 -25.98
C VAL A 315 17.17 -52.95 -26.77
N ASP A 316 17.75 -53.52 -27.82
CA ASP A 316 17.14 -54.54 -28.71
C ASP A 316 15.84 -54.08 -29.39
N GLY A 317 15.53 -52.78 -29.36
CA GLY A 317 14.34 -52.17 -29.93
C GLY A 317 13.23 -51.82 -28.93
N LEU A 318 12.03 -51.53 -29.46
CA LEU A 318 10.83 -51.24 -28.67
C LEU A 318 10.21 -52.53 -28.16
N VAL A 319 9.82 -52.58 -26.90
CA VAL A 319 9.18 -53.76 -26.29
C VAL A 319 7.83 -54.02 -26.96
N ARG A 320 7.73 -55.16 -27.64
CA ARG A 320 6.52 -55.57 -28.35
C ARG A 320 5.39 -55.86 -27.36
N GLY A 321 4.21 -55.29 -27.60
CA GLY A 321 3.07 -55.40 -26.68
C GLY A 321 3.21 -54.53 -25.42
N GLY A 322 4.32 -53.80 -25.29
CA GLY A 322 4.63 -52.91 -24.17
C GLY A 322 4.12 -51.48 -24.38
N ARG A 323 4.23 -50.70 -23.31
CA ARG A 323 3.99 -49.26 -23.28
C ARG A 323 5.32 -48.53 -23.24
N ILE A 324 5.60 -47.77 -24.28
CA ILE A 324 6.78 -46.95 -24.42
C ILE A 324 6.37 -45.48 -24.27
N VAL A 325 7.21 -44.69 -23.61
CA VAL A 325 7.08 -43.25 -23.55
C VAL A 325 8.33 -42.61 -24.16
N LEU A 326 8.11 -41.70 -25.10
CA LEU A 326 9.14 -40.82 -25.65
C LEU A 326 8.83 -39.39 -25.20
N ARG A 327 9.62 -38.88 -24.26
CA ARG A 327 9.55 -37.50 -23.81
C ARG A 327 10.47 -36.61 -24.64
N TYR A 328 10.07 -35.38 -24.90
CA TYR A 328 10.94 -34.39 -25.52
C TYR A 328 10.62 -32.99 -24.99
N ASP A 329 11.65 -32.17 -24.83
CA ASP A 329 11.56 -30.77 -24.38
C ASP A 329 12.03 -29.77 -25.45
N VAL A 330 12.66 -30.24 -26.53
CA VAL A 330 13.31 -29.38 -27.53
C VAL A 330 13.21 -29.90 -28.97
N GLY A 331 12.84 -29.00 -29.88
CA GLY A 331 12.86 -29.25 -31.32
C GLY A 331 11.72 -30.12 -31.82
N SER A 332 11.85 -30.63 -33.04
CA SER A 332 10.85 -31.52 -33.64
C SER A 332 11.22 -32.99 -33.40
N VAL A 333 10.23 -33.76 -32.98
CA VAL A 333 10.27 -35.23 -32.86
C VAL A 333 9.74 -35.92 -34.13
N ALA A 334 9.29 -35.16 -35.13
CA ALA A 334 8.63 -35.68 -36.34
C ALA A 334 9.48 -36.70 -37.10
N ASP A 335 10.75 -36.37 -37.41
CA ASP A 335 11.64 -37.29 -38.15
C ASP A 335 11.87 -38.60 -37.39
N LEU A 336 12.00 -38.51 -36.06
CA LEU A 336 12.22 -39.67 -35.20
C LEU A 336 10.99 -40.58 -35.21
N VAL A 337 9.80 -40.00 -35.04
CA VAL A 337 8.53 -40.74 -35.12
C VAL A 337 8.32 -41.33 -36.51
N ALA A 338 8.64 -40.59 -37.58
CA ALA A 338 8.56 -41.08 -38.95
C ALA A 338 9.48 -42.29 -39.20
N GLY A 339 10.72 -42.23 -38.67
CA GLY A 339 11.67 -43.34 -38.72
C GLY A 339 11.16 -44.59 -37.98
N LEU A 340 10.61 -44.42 -36.77
CA LEU A 340 10.00 -45.51 -36.00
C LEU A 340 8.82 -46.16 -36.74
N CYS A 341 7.95 -45.33 -37.35
CA CYS A 341 6.84 -45.82 -38.15
C CYS A 341 7.34 -46.61 -39.37
N SER A 342 8.40 -46.13 -40.03
CA SER A 342 9.02 -46.81 -41.17
C SER A 342 9.61 -48.16 -40.79
N ALA A 343 10.36 -48.22 -39.68
CA ALA A 343 10.92 -49.47 -39.16
C ALA A 343 9.83 -50.48 -38.77
N ALA A 344 8.73 -50.03 -38.15
CA ALA A 344 7.59 -50.88 -37.83
C ALA A 344 6.92 -51.46 -39.10
N LEU A 345 6.70 -50.64 -40.12
CA LEU A 345 6.11 -51.09 -41.38
C LEU A 345 7.01 -52.10 -42.10
N ALA A 346 8.32 -51.84 -42.16
CA ALA A 346 9.32 -52.71 -42.78
C ALA A 346 9.44 -54.08 -42.10
N THR A 347 9.18 -54.14 -40.79
CA THR A 347 9.22 -55.36 -39.98
C THR A 347 7.89 -56.12 -39.96
N GLY A 348 6.89 -55.65 -40.71
CA GLY A 348 5.63 -56.37 -40.89
C GLY A 348 4.48 -55.91 -39.99
N LEU A 349 4.67 -54.88 -39.16
CA LEU A 349 3.61 -54.28 -38.35
C LEU A 349 2.76 -53.29 -39.16
N ALA A 350 1.52 -53.10 -38.73
CA ALA A 350 0.74 -51.95 -39.12
C ALA A 350 1.02 -50.78 -38.15
N VAL A 351 0.74 -49.55 -38.55
CA VAL A 351 0.98 -48.34 -37.73
C VAL A 351 -0.32 -47.57 -37.59
N SER A 352 -0.66 -47.17 -36.35
CA SER A 352 -1.71 -46.20 -36.05
C SER A 352 -1.04 -44.96 -35.47
N LEU A 353 -1.01 -43.86 -36.22
CA LEU A 353 -0.23 -42.68 -35.91
C LEU A 353 -1.14 -41.50 -35.64
N THR A 354 -1.09 -40.95 -34.43
CA THR A 354 -1.52 -39.58 -34.14
C THR A 354 -0.29 -38.68 -34.29
N PRO A 355 -0.17 -37.88 -35.37
CA PRO A 355 1.07 -37.19 -35.69
C PRO A 355 1.47 -36.15 -34.61
N PRO A 356 2.76 -36.06 -34.22
CA PRO A 356 3.27 -34.90 -33.50
C PRO A 356 3.31 -33.66 -34.42
N PRO A 357 3.38 -32.44 -33.86
CA PRO A 357 3.55 -31.23 -34.64
C PRO A 357 4.73 -31.33 -35.61
N GLY A 358 4.50 -30.98 -36.88
CA GLY A 358 5.52 -31.03 -37.93
C GLY A 358 5.72 -32.40 -38.59
N LEU A 359 4.96 -33.44 -38.23
CA LEU A 359 4.91 -34.69 -38.99
C LEU A 359 3.76 -34.67 -40.00
N ASP A 360 4.07 -34.28 -41.23
CA ASP A 360 3.13 -34.26 -42.34
C ASP A 360 3.36 -35.42 -43.34
N GLU A 361 2.57 -35.46 -44.42
CA GLU A 361 2.69 -36.48 -45.45
C GLU A 361 4.08 -36.46 -46.13
N ALA A 362 4.71 -35.29 -46.26
CA ALA A 362 6.01 -35.15 -46.93
C ALA A 362 7.14 -35.70 -46.05
N THR A 363 7.18 -35.33 -44.76
CA THR A 363 8.16 -35.86 -43.80
C THR A 363 8.04 -37.38 -43.64
N LEU A 364 6.81 -37.90 -43.61
CA LEU A 364 6.60 -39.35 -43.57
C LEU A 364 7.01 -40.04 -44.87
N ALA A 365 6.80 -39.41 -46.03
CA ALA A 365 7.21 -39.93 -47.34
C ALA A 365 8.71 -40.16 -47.46
N GLU A 366 9.50 -39.25 -46.89
CA GLU A 366 10.96 -39.29 -46.93
C GLU A 366 11.51 -40.47 -46.14
N SER A 367 10.84 -40.85 -45.05
CA SER A 367 11.23 -42.00 -44.22
C SER A 367 10.77 -43.35 -44.78
N LEU A 368 9.70 -43.39 -45.59
CA LEU A 368 9.10 -44.63 -46.16
C LEU A 368 9.63 -45.01 -47.56
N GLU A 369 10.89 -44.66 -47.88
CA GLU A 369 11.49 -44.89 -49.22
C GLU A 369 10.60 -44.40 -50.40
N ARG A 370 9.87 -43.28 -50.18
CA ARG A 370 8.95 -42.66 -51.16
C ARG A 370 7.69 -43.45 -51.52
N GLN A 371 7.21 -44.39 -50.69
CA GLN A 371 5.92 -45.08 -50.90
C GLN A 371 4.87 -44.91 -49.77
N PRO A 372 4.67 -43.72 -49.18
CA PRO A 372 3.66 -43.51 -48.14
C PRO A 372 2.23 -43.72 -48.65
N ARG A 373 1.98 -43.40 -49.92
CA ARG A 373 0.64 -43.54 -50.55
C ARG A 373 0.19 -45.00 -50.55
N THR A 374 1.08 -45.91 -50.93
CA THR A 374 0.82 -47.35 -50.94
C THR A 374 0.53 -47.86 -49.53
N ALA A 375 1.24 -47.36 -48.51
CA ALA A 375 1.03 -47.71 -47.10
C ALA A 375 -0.30 -47.17 -46.54
N LEU A 376 -0.73 -45.97 -46.94
CA LEU A 376 -2.01 -45.37 -46.55
C LEU A 376 -3.21 -45.98 -47.29
N GLU A 377 -3.01 -46.46 -48.52
CA GLU A 377 -4.04 -47.12 -49.31
C GLU A 377 -4.23 -48.59 -48.89
N SER A 378 -3.16 -49.23 -48.41
CA SER A 378 -3.20 -50.51 -47.70
C SER A 378 -3.61 -50.33 -46.24
N ASP A 379 -4.19 -51.35 -45.63
CA ASP A 379 -4.62 -51.33 -44.23
C ASP A 379 -3.44 -51.54 -43.25
N ARG A 380 -2.34 -50.83 -43.56
CA ARG A 380 -1.02 -50.92 -42.91
C ARG A 380 -0.61 -49.62 -42.22
N LEU A 381 -1.04 -48.46 -42.69
CA LEU A 381 -0.81 -47.17 -42.04
C LEU A 381 -2.12 -46.42 -41.89
N PHE A 382 -2.46 -46.08 -40.65
CA PHE A 382 -3.63 -45.30 -40.27
C PHE A 382 -3.16 -44.01 -39.61
N VAL A 383 -3.67 -42.87 -40.08
CA VAL A 383 -3.33 -41.55 -39.53
C VAL A 383 -4.56 -40.97 -38.85
N LEU A 384 -4.38 -40.58 -37.60
CA LEU A 384 -5.37 -39.97 -36.73
C LEU A 384 -5.03 -38.48 -36.65
N ASP A 385 -5.62 -37.71 -37.55
CA ASP A 385 -5.31 -36.29 -37.70
C ASP A 385 -6.09 -35.45 -36.67
N ALA A 386 -5.38 -34.99 -35.65
CA ALA A 386 -5.91 -34.09 -34.62
C ALA A 386 -5.72 -32.60 -34.94
N PHE A 387 -4.90 -32.28 -35.95
CA PHE A 387 -4.48 -30.91 -36.26
C PHE A 387 -5.00 -30.39 -37.60
N ASP A 388 -5.68 -31.23 -38.39
CA ASP A 388 -6.24 -30.93 -39.73
C ASP A 388 -5.14 -30.63 -40.77
N ASP A 389 -3.99 -31.29 -40.62
CA ASP A 389 -2.81 -31.12 -41.46
C ASP A 389 -2.73 -32.16 -42.61
N TRP A 390 -3.60 -33.18 -42.59
CA TRP A 390 -3.56 -34.31 -43.51
C TRP A 390 -4.73 -34.33 -44.50
N ARG A 391 -4.43 -34.65 -45.76
CA ARG A 391 -5.47 -34.76 -46.80
C ARG A 391 -6.36 -35.98 -46.54
N SER A 392 -7.67 -35.78 -46.64
CA SER A 392 -8.67 -36.85 -46.51
C SER A 392 -8.39 -38.04 -47.45
N ARG A 393 -8.26 -39.23 -46.87
CA ARG A 393 -8.00 -40.51 -47.55
C ARG A 393 -8.65 -41.67 -46.80
N ARG A 394 -8.58 -42.87 -47.38
CA ARG A 394 -9.19 -44.10 -46.84
C ARG A 394 -8.79 -44.42 -45.39
N ASN A 395 -7.52 -44.20 -45.04
CA ASN A 395 -6.96 -44.49 -43.71
C ASN A 395 -6.43 -43.23 -43.00
N VAL A 396 -6.95 -42.05 -43.37
CA VAL A 396 -6.74 -40.80 -42.64
C VAL A 396 -8.07 -40.43 -41.97
N PHE A 397 -8.07 -40.32 -40.65
CA PHE A 397 -9.24 -40.06 -39.84
C PHE A 397 -9.10 -38.71 -39.15
N ASP A 398 -10.06 -37.82 -39.41
CA ASP A 398 -10.15 -36.52 -38.75
C ASP A 398 -10.76 -36.69 -37.35
N LEU A 399 -9.96 -36.37 -36.32
CA LEU A 399 -10.35 -36.49 -34.91
C LEU A 399 -11.20 -35.31 -34.43
N SER A 400 -11.37 -34.25 -35.24
CA SER A 400 -12.33 -33.18 -34.95
C SER A 400 -13.78 -33.61 -35.23
N SER A 401 -13.98 -34.59 -36.12
CA SER A 401 -15.30 -35.08 -36.55
C SER A 401 -15.62 -36.51 -36.09
N SER A 402 -14.66 -37.27 -35.59
CA SER A 402 -14.85 -38.62 -35.06
C SER A 402 -14.15 -38.80 -33.70
N SER A 403 -14.81 -39.46 -32.75
CA SER A 403 -14.18 -39.77 -31.45
C SER A 403 -13.02 -40.75 -31.60
N LEU A 404 -12.00 -40.61 -30.75
CA LEU A 404 -10.81 -41.46 -30.73
C LEU A 404 -11.16 -42.95 -30.61
N SER A 405 -12.11 -43.30 -29.74
CA SER A 405 -12.57 -44.69 -29.56
C SER A 405 -13.17 -45.29 -30.85
N THR A 406 -13.98 -44.51 -31.56
CA THR A 406 -14.57 -44.93 -32.85
C THR A 406 -13.50 -45.14 -33.91
N VAL A 407 -12.47 -44.29 -33.93
CA VAL A 407 -11.36 -44.42 -34.86
C VAL A 407 -10.49 -45.63 -34.53
N ASN A 408 -10.15 -45.84 -33.26
CA ASN A 408 -9.39 -47.01 -32.81
C ASN A 408 -10.12 -48.32 -33.18
N GLU A 409 -11.42 -48.43 -32.92
CA GLU A 409 -12.22 -49.60 -33.35
C GLU A 409 -12.15 -49.86 -34.85
N ARG A 410 -12.23 -48.79 -35.66
CA ARG A 410 -12.14 -48.92 -37.13
C ARG A 410 -10.75 -49.35 -37.57
N THR A 411 -9.70 -48.80 -36.97
CA THR A 411 -8.31 -49.19 -37.23
C THR A 411 -8.10 -50.67 -36.93
N VAL A 412 -8.53 -51.14 -35.76
CA VAL A 412 -8.42 -52.55 -35.36
C VAL A 412 -9.21 -53.49 -36.26
N ARG A 413 -10.41 -53.10 -36.70
CA ARG A 413 -11.20 -53.94 -37.62
C ARG A 413 -10.58 -54.07 -39.01
N ARG A 414 -9.76 -53.09 -39.44
CA ARG A 414 -9.19 -53.04 -40.78
C ARG A 414 -7.78 -53.59 -40.87
N ARG A 415 -6.99 -53.47 -39.80
CA ARG A 415 -5.59 -53.93 -39.79
C ARG A 415 -5.47 -55.40 -40.18
N ASP A 416 -4.38 -55.75 -40.83
CA ASP A 416 -4.00 -57.12 -41.16
C ASP A 416 -2.78 -57.62 -40.36
N ALA A 417 -2.18 -56.76 -39.54
CA ALA A 417 -1.01 -57.02 -38.71
C ALA A 417 -1.13 -56.31 -37.34
N PRO A 418 -0.37 -56.75 -36.32
CA PRO A 418 -0.28 -56.04 -35.04
C PRO A 418 0.20 -54.61 -35.23
N LEU A 419 -0.28 -53.70 -34.39
CA LEU A 419 -0.03 -52.26 -34.49
C LEU A 419 1.21 -51.84 -33.69
N LEU A 420 1.98 -50.91 -34.26
CA LEU A 420 2.62 -49.86 -33.48
C LEU A 420 1.64 -48.67 -33.42
N VAL A 421 1.10 -48.42 -32.23
CA VAL A 421 0.24 -47.27 -31.95
C VAL A 421 1.11 -46.13 -31.45
N VAL A 422 1.25 -45.08 -32.24
CA VAL A 422 1.97 -43.86 -31.86
C VAL A 422 0.93 -42.82 -31.45
N GLY A 423 0.80 -42.58 -30.15
CA GLY A 423 -0.09 -41.57 -29.58
C GLY A 423 0.67 -40.29 -29.26
N ASN A 424 0.19 -39.16 -29.77
CA ASN A 424 0.69 -37.85 -29.37
C ASN A 424 -0.17 -37.33 -28.21
N VAL A 425 0.40 -37.27 -27.00
CA VAL A 425 -0.34 -36.93 -25.78
C VAL A 425 -0.87 -35.49 -25.81
N ALA A 426 -0.12 -34.56 -26.40
CA ALA A 426 -0.59 -33.18 -26.55
C ALA A 426 -1.81 -33.08 -27.49
N ALA A 427 -1.83 -33.88 -28.57
CA ALA A 427 -2.99 -33.99 -29.46
C ALA A 427 -4.20 -34.59 -28.75
N GLU A 428 -4.00 -35.66 -27.96
CA GLU A 428 -5.08 -36.31 -27.21
C GLU A 428 -5.69 -35.39 -26.15
N ILE A 429 -4.87 -34.62 -25.41
CA ILE A 429 -5.37 -33.61 -24.46
C ILE A 429 -6.17 -32.54 -25.18
N ARG A 430 -5.71 -32.07 -26.35
CA ARG A 430 -6.42 -31.08 -27.16
C ARG A 430 -7.78 -31.61 -27.63
N THR A 431 -7.87 -32.88 -28.02
CA THR A 431 -9.09 -33.49 -28.57
C THR A 431 -10.08 -33.93 -27.49
N LEU A 432 -9.61 -34.50 -26.37
CA LEU A 432 -10.45 -35.14 -25.36
C LEU A 432 -10.62 -34.32 -24.06
N GLY A 433 -9.71 -33.38 -23.80
CA GLY A 433 -9.52 -32.74 -22.51
C GLY A 433 -8.71 -33.60 -21.54
N GLU A 434 -7.96 -32.95 -20.64
CA GLU A 434 -6.99 -33.60 -19.74
C GLU A 434 -7.60 -34.72 -18.88
N GLN A 435 -8.80 -34.51 -18.34
CA GLN A 435 -9.47 -35.49 -17.48
C GLN A 435 -9.84 -36.78 -18.23
N ARG A 436 -10.33 -36.68 -19.47
CA ARG A 436 -10.66 -37.85 -20.29
C ARG A 436 -9.43 -38.54 -20.86
N ALA A 437 -8.36 -37.79 -21.12
CA ALA A 437 -7.06 -38.36 -21.47
C ALA A 437 -6.50 -39.23 -20.33
N ARG A 438 -6.72 -38.85 -19.06
CA ARG A 438 -6.39 -39.71 -17.90
C ARG A 438 -7.26 -40.97 -17.84
N GLU A 439 -8.56 -40.85 -18.09
CA GLU A 439 -9.52 -41.97 -18.02
C GLU A 439 -9.29 -43.01 -19.13
N ALA A 440 -9.08 -42.58 -20.37
CA ALA A 440 -8.84 -43.46 -21.52
C ALA A 440 -7.63 -44.39 -21.35
N ARG A 441 -6.69 -44.01 -20.48
CA ARG A 441 -5.48 -44.75 -20.16
C ARG A 441 -5.69 -45.94 -19.21
N TYR A 442 -6.63 -45.84 -18.27
CA TYR A 442 -6.92 -46.93 -17.31
C TYR A 442 -7.69 -48.07 -17.98
N GLU A 443 -8.48 -47.77 -19.01
CA GLU A 443 -9.33 -48.75 -19.70
C GLU A 443 -8.65 -49.40 -20.93
N ASN A 444 -7.41 -49.03 -21.26
CA ASN A 444 -6.66 -49.60 -22.39
C ASN A 444 -7.50 -49.63 -23.68
N ASP A 445 -7.79 -48.45 -24.26
CA ASP A 445 -8.63 -48.34 -25.46
C ASP A 445 -10.01 -49.00 -25.34
N ALA A 446 -10.51 -49.19 -24.10
CA ALA A 446 -11.68 -50.03 -23.79
C ALA A 446 -11.56 -51.51 -24.26
N GLY A 447 -10.34 -52.04 -24.30
CA GLY A 447 -10.02 -53.40 -24.77
C GLY A 447 -9.92 -53.55 -26.29
N VAL A 448 -9.79 -52.45 -27.04
CA VAL A 448 -9.78 -52.45 -28.50
C VAL A 448 -8.46 -53.01 -29.08
N PHE A 449 -7.30 -52.69 -28.49
CA PHE A 449 -6.01 -53.23 -28.93
C PHE A 449 -5.70 -54.59 -28.30
N ASP A 450 -4.99 -55.44 -29.04
CA ASP A 450 -4.59 -56.77 -28.62
C ASP A 450 -3.25 -56.78 -27.87
N ALA A 451 -2.93 -57.90 -27.22
CA ALA A 451 -1.72 -58.08 -26.44
C ALA A 451 -0.39 -57.89 -27.22
N ARG A 452 -0.43 -57.91 -28.55
CA ARG A 452 0.74 -57.78 -29.44
C ARG A 452 0.88 -56.37 -30.01
N ASP A 453 -0.11 -55.52 -29.80
CA ASP A 453 -0.06 -54.11 -30.19
C ASP A 453 0.86 -53.34 -29.23
N THR A 454 1.80 -52.61 -29.81
CA THR A 454 2.83 -51.84 -29.09
C THR A 454 2.42 -50.39 -29.03
N VAL A 455 2.42 -49.77 -27.85
CA VAL A 455 1.98 -48.38 -27.68
C VAL A 455 3.17 -47.49 -27.39
N LEU A 456 3.40 -46.49 -28.23
CA LEU A 456 4.39 -45.43 -28.06
C LEU A 456 3.68 -44.11 -27.79
N ASN A 457 3.75 -43.62 -26.56
CA ASN A 457 3.23 -42.31 -26.18
C ASN A 457 4.33 -41.26 -26.34
N VAL A 458 4.10 -40.28 -27.21
CA VAL A 458 4.98 -39.13 -27.43
C VAL A 458 4.49 -37.98 -26.57
N VAL A 459 5.33 -37.54 -25.62
CA VAL A 459 5.01 -36.52 -24.60
C VAL A 459 5.88 -35.29 -24.84
N ASP A 460 5.22 -34.17 -25.11
CA ASP A 460 5.83 -32.85 -25.22
C ASP A 460 5.89 -32.21 -23.82
N ASP A 461 7.07 -32.19 -23.20
CA ASP A 461 7.26 -31.63 -21.85
C ASP A 461 7.10 -30.10 -21.82
N GLY A 462 7.09 -29.42 -22.98
CA GLY A 462 6.79 -28.00 -23.07
C GLY A 462 5.28 -27.68 -23.10
N THR A 463 4.44 -28.68 -23.40
CA THR A 463 2.99 -28.51 -23.55
C THR A 463 2.18 -29.31 -22.52
N VAL A 464 2.71 -30.45 -22.05
CA VAL A 464 2.07 -31.35 -21.09
C VAL A 464 2.58 -31.05 -19.68
N ASP A 465 1.68 -30.86 -18.71
CA ASP A 465 2.04 -30.64 -17.30
C ASP A 465 2.98 -31.74 -16.76
N ASP A 466 3.98 -31.35 -15.97
CA ASP A 466 5.02 -32.26 -15.48
C ASP A 466 4.46 -33.42 -14.66
N THR A 467 3.42 -33.18 -13.85
CA THR A 467 2.75 -34.23 -13.06
C THR A 467 2.06 -35.22 -13.99
N PHE A 468 1.48 -34.71 -15.08
CA PHE A 468 0.84 -35.51 -16.12
C PHE A 468 1.86 -36.30 -16.94
N GLY A 469 2.98 -35.70 -17.37
CA GLY A 469 4.06 -36.37 -18.09
C GLY A 469 4.76 -37.44 -17.25
N ALA A 470 5.04 -37.14 -15.98
CA ALA A 470 5.61 -38.08 -15.01
C ALA A 470 4.69 -39.30 -14.78
N PHE A 471 3.38 -39.10 -14.85
CA PHE A 471 2.42 -40.19 -14.79
C PHE A 471 2.62 -41.16 -15.95
N TYR A 472 2.77 -40.71 -17.20
CA TYR A 472 3.06 -41.58 -18.39
C TYR A 472 4.36 -42.34 -18.23
N ALA A 473 5.45 -41.66 -17.88
CA ALA A 473 6.74 -42.32 -17.68
C ALA A 473 6.71 -43.34 -16.53
N GLY A 474 5.94 -43.10 -15.48
CA GLY A 474 5.87 -43.97 -14.29
C GLY A 474 5.19 -45.33 -14.52
N ALA A 475 4.42 -45.50 -15.60
CA ALA A 475 3.75 -46.75 -15.92
C ALA A 475 4.18 -47.37 -17.27
N ALA A 476 5.24 -46.82 -17.88
CA ALA A 476 5.79 -47.33 -19.12
C ALA A 476 6.78 -48.46 -18.85
N ASP A 477 6.79 -49.45 -19.72
CA ASP A 477 7.80 -50.50 -19.74
C ASP A 477 9.13 -49.94 -20.23
N GLN A 478 9.10 -49.01 -21.20
CA GLN A 478 10.27 -48.28 -21.68
C GLN A 478 10.06 -46.78 -21.67
N VAL A 479 11.08 -46.03 -21.25
CA VAL A 479 11.07 -44.56 -21.26
C VAL A 479 12.32 -44.06 -21.96
N PHE A 480 12.11 -43.24 -22.99
CA PHE A 480 13.15 -42.52 -23.72
C PHE A 480 12.95 -41.02 -23.55
N GLU A 481 14.04 -40.29 -23.47
CA GLU A 481 14.03 -38.83 -23.36
C GLU A 481 14.91 -38.23 -24.45
N LEU A 482 14.29 -37.48 -25.35
CA LEU A 482 14.95 -36.74 -26.40
C LEU A 482 15.30 -35.35 -25.86
N SER A 483 16.59 -35.06 -25.82
CA SER A 483 17.11 -33.75 -25.45
C SER A 483 18.08 -33.23 -26.52
N ARG A 484 18.40 -31.94 -26.47
CA ARG A 484 19.43 -31.32 -27.32
C ARG A 484 20.56 -30.82 -26.46
N SER A 485 21.77 -31.32 -26.73
CA SER A 485 22.98 -30.93 -26.02
C SER A 485 24.06 -30.58 -27.03
N ALA A 486 24.66 -29.38 -26.91
CA ALA A 486 25.72 -28.88 -27.79
C ALA A 486 25.39 -28.90 -29.30
N GLY A 487 24.10 -28.71 -29.65
CA GLY A 487 23.61 -28.67 -31.03
C GLY A 487 23.17 -30.03 -31.60
N GLU A 488 23.49 -31.14 -30.93
CA GLU A 488 23.12 -32.50 -31.34
C GLU A 488 21.86 -32.99 -30.62
N ARG A 489 21.00 -33.72 -31.34
CA ARG A 489 19.85 -34.45 -30.76
C ARG A 489 20.37 -35.74 -30.11
N ARG A 490 20.01 -35.95 -28.83
CA ARG A 490 20.41 -37.13 -28.06
C ARG A 490 19.18 -37.81 -27.47
N LEU A 491 19.11 -39.12 -27.64
CA LEU A 491 18.07 -39.95 -27.06
C LEU A 491 18.64 -40.70 -25.86
N GLN A 492 18.15 -40.40 -24.68
CA GLN A 492 18.55 -41.07 -23.44
C GLN A 492 17.54 -42.15 -23.07
N VAL A 493 18.03 -43.34 -22.74
CA VAL A 493 17.23 -44.43 -22.17
C VAL A 493 17.09 -44.19 -20.67
N ARG A 494 15.87 -43.93 -20.20
CA ARG A 494 15.58 -43.74 -18.77
C ARG A 494 15.22 -45.03 -18.08
N THR A 495 14.44 -45.87 -18.76
CA THR A 495 13.99 -47.17 -18.28
C THR A 495 13.85 -48.11 -19.46
N SER A 496 14.38 -49.34 -19.37
CA SER A 496 14.16 -50.40 -20.35
C SER A 496 14.36 -51.80 -19.76
N PRO A 497 13.43 -52.75 -20.00
CA PRO A 497 13.51 -54.10 -19.45
C PRO A 497 14.54 -54.97 -20.16
N THR A 498 14.99 -54.55 -21.34
CA THR A 498 16.04 -55.20 -22.13
C THR A 498 17.45 -54.71 -21.77
N GLY A 499 17.56 -53.80 -20.78
CA GLY A 499 18.81 -53.18 -20.35
C GLY A 499 19.06 -51.83 -21.02
N GLY A 500 20.24 -51.25 -20.78
CA GLY A 500 20.63 -49.96 -21.38
C GLY A 500 20.20 -48.71 -20.62
N ASP A 501 19.66 -48.84 -19.39
CA ASP A 501 19.30 -47.69 -18.55
C ASP A 501 20.47 -46.71 -18.36
N GLY A 502 20.21 -45.43 -18.60
CA GLY A 502 21.20 -44.36 -18.57
C GLY A 502 22.05 -44.24 -19.84
N ALA A 503 21.91 -45.14 -20.82
CA ALA A 503 22.58 -45.01 -22.11
C ALA A 503 22.07 -43.80 -22.89
N THR A 504 22.96 -43.16 -23.64
CA THR A 504 22.63 -42.03 -24.52
C THR A 504 23.08 -42.34 -25.92
N VAL A 505 22.16 -42.20 -26.88
CA VAL A 505 22.37 -42.43 -28.31
C VAL A 505 22.38 -41.08 -29.03
N SER A 506 23.33 -40.88 -29.95
CA SER A 506 23.42 -39.66 -30.75
C SER A 506 22.64 -39.85 -32.04
N LEU A 507 21.70 -38.96 -32.35
CA LEU A 507 20.89 -39.08 -33.58
C LEU A 507 21.58 -38.46 -34.81
N THR A 508 22.91 -38.50 -34.85
CA THR A 508 23.76 -37.94 -35.92
C THR A 508 23.55 -38.71 -37.23
N GLY A 509 22.70 -38.16 -38.11
CA GLY A 509 22.34 -38.76 -39.41
C GLY A 509 20.86 -38.66 -39.77
N LEU A 510 19.98 -38.38 -38.80
CA LEU A 510 18.56 -38.07 -39.05
C LEU A 510 18.32 -36.58 -39.35
N ASP A 511 19.35 -35.72 -39.18
CA ASP A 511 19.30 -34.27 -39.46
C ASP A 511 19.57 -33.90 -40.93
N SER A 512 19.88 -34.86 -41.81
CA SER A 512 20.22 -34.60 -43.23
C SER A 512 19.01 -34.37 -44.16
N VAL A 513 17.81 -34.24 -43.60
CA VAL A 513 16.60 -33.90 -44.36
C VAL A 513 16.06 -32.58 -43.81
N ARG A 514 16.52 -31.46 -44.39
CA ARG A 514 15.99 -30.11 -44.17
C ARG A 514 16.29 -29.22 -45.39
N PRO A 515 15.58 -28.10 -45.56
CA PRO A 515 14.38 -27.65 -44.86
C PRO A 515 13.08 -27.90 -45.64
#